data_AF-A0A061S8Y4-F1
#
_entry.id   AF-A0A061S8Y4-F1
#
_cell.length_a   1.000
_cell.length_b   1.000
_cell.length_c   1.000
_cell.angle_alpha   90.00
_cell.angle_beta   90.00
_cell.angle_gamma   90.00
#
_symmetry.space_group_name_H-M   'P 1'
#
loop_
_entity.id
_entity.type
_entity.pdbx_description
1 polymer ?
#
loop_
_entity_poly.entity_id
_entity_poly.type
_entity_poly.pdbx_seq_one_letter_code
_entity_poly.pdbx_strand_id
1 'polypeptide(L)'
;GTLPPQWSALTSVTGMYLWNNDLAGTLPPQWSALSRVTHMQLNRNSLVGTLPPQWSALRRVSSMRLDQNNLVRTLPQQWGASLRGATRV
;
A
#
# COMPACT_ATOMS: atom_id res chain seq x y z
N GLY A 1 -5.84 -14.02 5.86
CA GLY A 1 -5.23 -13.29 7.00
C GLY A 1 -5.34 -11.78 6.78
N THR A 2 -4.87 -10.94 7.71
CA THR A 2 -4.88 -9.47 7.53
C THR A 2 -3.45 -8.91 7.40
N LEU A 3 -3.33 -7.67 6.93
CA LEU A 3 -2.06 -6.94 6.87
C LEU A 3 -1.68 -6.44 8.26
N PRO A 4 -0.57 -6.93 8.88
CA PRO A 4 -0.25 -6.55 10.25
C PRO A 4 0.29 -5.12 10.34
N PRO A 5 -0.31 -4.23 11.16
CA PRO A 5 0.23 -2.89 11.40
C PRO A 5 1.65 -2.91 11.97
N GLN A 6 2.03 -3.96 12.69
CA GLN A 6 3.32 -4.14 13.34
C GLN A 6 4.46 -4.30 12.33
N TRP A 7 4.18 -4.64 11.08
CA TRP A 7 5.20 -4.67 10.03
C TRP A 7 5.77 -3.29 9.72
N SER A 8 5.17 -2.20 10.22
CA SER A 8 5.78 -0.87 10.25
C SER A 8 7.17 -0.83 10.90
N ALA A 9 7.51 -1.80 11.76
CA ALA A 9 8.85 -1.96 12.33
C ALA A 9 9.90 -2.48 11.33
N LEU A 10 9.51 -2.99 10.17
CA LEU A 10 10.41 -3.50 9.12
C LEU A 10 11.02 -2.35 8.29
N THR A 11 11.65 -1.39 8.95
CA THR A 11 12.13 -0.13 8.35
C THR A 11 13.18 -0.32 7.24
N SER A 12 13.83 -1.47 7.18
CA SER A 12 14.79 -1.84 6.14
C SER A 12 14.14 -2.42 4.87
N VAL A 13 12.83 -2.69 4.85
CA VAL A 13 12.17 -3.36 3.72
C VAL A 13 12.19 -2.47 2.46
N THR A 14 12.50 -3.08 1.32
CA THR A 14 12.56 -2.40 0.01
C THR A 14 11.46 -2.87 -0.93
N GLY A 15 10.91 -4.06 -0.73
CA GLY A 15 9.84 -4.63 -1.56
C GLY A 15 8.87 -5.47 -0.72
N MET A 16 7.58 -5.33 -1.01
CA MET A 16 6.50 -6.10 -0.41
C MET A 16 5.71 -6.78 -1.53
N TYR A 17 5.77 -8.11 -1.60
CA TYR A 17 5.12 -8.90 -2.64
C TYR A 17 4.13 -9.87 -1.99
N LEU A 18 2.88 -9.43 -1.86
CA LEU A 18 1.79 -10.16 -1.18
C LEU A 18 0.62 -10.44 -2.13
N TRP A 19 0.85 -10.32 -3.44
CA TRP A 19 -0.18 -10.47 -4.46
C TRP A 19 -0.66 -11.93 -4.57
N ASN A 20 -1.91 -12.11 -5.00
CA ASN A 20 -2.54 -13.42 -5.20
C ASN A 20 -2.61 -14.26 -3.93
N ASN A 21 -3.26 -13.70 -2.91
CA ASN A 21 -3.58 -14.38 -1.65
C ASN A 21 -5.03 -14.09 -1.26
N ASP A 22 -5.48 -14.69 -0.16
CA ASP A 22 -6.77 -14.39 0.48
C ASP A 22 -6.61 -13.40 1.64
N LEU A 23 -5.82 -12.33 1.44
CA LEU A 23 -5.68 -11.27 2.45
C LEU A 23 -6.94 -10.40 2.46
N ALA A 24 -7.40 -10.06 3.66
CA ALA A 24 -8.60 -9.27 3.90
C ALA A 24 -8.32 -8.14 4.90
N GLY A 25 -9.35 -7.32 5.17
CA GLY A 25 -9.23 -6.14 6.03
C GLY A 25 -8.71 -4.91 5.26
N THR A 26 -8.22 -3.92 5.99
CA THR A 26 -7.83 -2.61 5.43
C THR A 26 -6.33 -2.46 5.25
N LEU A 27 -5.93 -1.46 4.46
CA LEU A 27 -4.53 -1.06 4.32
C LEU A 27 -4.04 -0.37 5.60
N PRO A 28 -2.95 -0.82 6.26
CA PRO A 28 -2.49 -0.22 7.52
C PRO A 28 -1.88 1.17 7.31
N PRO A 29 -2.41 2.23 7.94
CA PRO A 29 -1.80 3.56 7.88
C PRO A 29 -0.37 3.61 8.45
N GLN A 30 -0.06 2.72 9.41
CA GLN A 30 1.24 2.59 10.07
C GLN A 30 2.36 2.21 9.10
N TRP A 31 2.03 1.60 7.96
CA TRP A 31 3.03 1.29 6.92
C TRP A 31 3.63 2.53 6.28
N SER A 32 3.11 3.74 6.56
CA SER A 32 3.81 5.01 6.27
C SER A 32 5.23 5.08 6.84
N ALA A 33 5.57 4.28 7.85
CA ALA A 33 6.93 4.16 8.41
C ALA A 33 7.92 3.41 7.51
N LEU A 34 7.45 2.70 6.47
CA LEU A 34 8.28 1.91 5.55
C LEU A 34 9.00 2.79 4.52
N SER A 35 9.80 3.73 5.01
CA SER A 35 10.44 4.81 4.24
C SER A 35 11.37 4.32 3.11
N ARG A 36 11.82 3.07 3.16
CA ARG A 36 12.73 2.45 2.18
C ARG A 36 12.02 1.65 1.09
N VAL A 37 10.71 1.45 1.19
CA VAL A 37 9.96 0.63 0.24
C VAL A 37 9.90 1.29 -1.14
N THR A 38 10.12 0.48 -2.17
CA THR A 38 10.12 0.90 -3.57
C THR A 38 9.01 0.20 -4.36
N HIS A 39 8.70 -1.05 -3.98
CA HIS A 39 7.68 -1.87 -4.64
C HIS A 39 6.68 -2.38 -3.61
N MET A 40 5.39 -2.17 -3.86
CA MET A 40 4.30 -2.72 -3.07
C MET A 40 3.29 -3.39 -4.00
N GLN A 41 3.22 -4.72 -3.96
CA GLN A 41 2.28 -5.51 -4.74
C GLN A 41 1.31 -6.21 -3.79
N LEU A 42 0.10 -5.65 -3.69
CA LEU A 42 -1.01 -6.13 -2.85
C LEU A 42 -2.21 -6.56 -3.72
N ASN A 43 -2.08 -6.53 -5.04
CA ASN A 43 -3.13 -6.87 -5.99
C ASN A 43 -3.59 -8.33 -5.88
N ARG A 44 -4.79 -8.64 -6.36
CA ARG A 44 -5.41 -10.00 -6.26
C ARG A 44 -5.53 -10.46 -4.80
N ASN A 45 -6.27 -9.69 -4.01
CA ASN A 45 -6.62 -10.01 -2.64
C ASN A 45 -8.08 -9.56 -2.39
N SER A 46 -8.54 -9.68 -1.15
CA SER A 46 -9.87 -9.24 -0.70
C SER A 46 -9.80 -8.02 0.23
N LEU A 47 -8.82 -7.12 0.03
CA LEU A 47 -8.65 -5.91 0.85
C LEU A 47 -9.80 -4.91 0.60
N VAL A 48 -10.24 -4.24 1.65
CA VAL A 48 -11.39 -3.32 1.66
C VAL A 48 -11.01 -1.94 2.22
N GLY A 49 -11.91 -0.96 2.04
CA GLY A 49 -11.76 0.38 2.61
C GLY A 49 -11.05 1.37 1.69
N THR A 50 -10.53 2.44 2.25
CA THR A 50 -9.90 3.55 1.51
C THR A 50 -8.37 3.44 1.50
N LEU A 51 -7.74 4.16 0.57
CA LEU A 51 -6.30 4.33 0.53
C LEU A 51 -5.85 5.26 1.69
N PRO A 52 -4.87 4.88 2.52
CA PRO A 52 -4.44 5.71 3.64
C PRO A 52 -3.77 7.02 3.17
N PRO A 53 -4.27 8.20 3.57
CA PRO A 53 -3.59 9.46 3.29
C PRO A 53 -2.14 9.52 3.79
N GLN A 54 -1.84 8.81 4.88
CA GLN A 54 -0.52 8.72 5.51
C GLN A 54 0.52 8.09 4.58
N TRP A 55 0.11 7.26 3.62
CA TRP A 55 1.03 6.68 2.62
C TRP A 55 1.64 7.72 1.69
N SER A 56 1.18 8.98 1.73
CA SER A 56 1.91 10.11 1.15
C SER A 56 3.37 10.23 1.64
N ALA A 57 3.71 9.65 2.80
CA ALA A 57 5.08 9.58 3.32
C ALA A 57 5.98 8.57 2.58
N LEU A 58 5.42 7.68 1.75
CA LEU A 58 6.17 6.64 1.03
C LEU A 58 6.84 7.19 -0.23
N ARG A 59 7.81 8.07 -0.03
CA ARG A 59 8.46 8.89 -1.08
C ARG A 59 9.29 8.10 -2.08
N ARG A 60 9.66 6.84 -1.78
CA ARG A 60 10.53 6.01 -2.62
C ARG A 60 9.78 5.01 -3.49
N VAL A 61 8.45 4.97 -3.39
CA VAL A 61 7.63 4.04 -4.14
C VAL A 61 7.63 4.38 -5.61
N SER A 62 8.13 3.46 -6.42
CA SER A 62 8.09 3.52 -7.88
C SER A 62 6.99 2.65 -8.47
N SER A 63 6.51 1.65 -7.73
CA SER A 63 5.41 0.78 -8.15
C SER A 63 4.53 0.37 -6.98
N MET A 64 3.23 0.68 -7.07
CA MET A 64 2.22 0.27 -6.12
C MET A 64 1.03 -0.36 -6.86
N ARG A 65 0.80 -1.66 -6.66
CA ARG A 65 -0.32 -2.39 -7.26
C ARG A 65 -1.31 -2.79 -6.18
N LEU A 66 -2.48 -2.16 -6.23
CA LEU A 66 -3.62 -2.39 -5.33
C LEU A 66 -4.84 -2.92 -6.09
N ASP A 67 -4.76 -2.99 -7.42
CA ASP A 67 -5.83 -3.46 -8.29
C ASP A 67 -6.28 -4.90 -7.97
N GLN A 68 -7.48 -5.28 -8.40
CA GLN A 68 -8.05 -6.60 -8.08
C GLN A 68 -8.16 -6.81 -6.55
N ASN A 69 -8.66 -5.78 -5.86
CA ASN A 69 -9.15 -5.78 -4.48
C ASN A 69 -10.53 -5.10 -4.42
N ASN A 70 -11.12 -5.01 -3.22
CA ASN A 70 -12.38 -4.34 -2.94
C ASN A 70 -12.18 -2.93 -2.31
N LEU A 71 -11.11 -2.23 -2.72
CA LEU A 71 -10.76 -0.90 -2.23
C LEU A 71 -11.59 0.19 -2.93
N VAL A 72 -11.89 1.26 -2.21
CA VAL A 72 -12.44 2.49 -2.79
C VAL A 72 -11.39 3.12 -3.69
N ARG A 73 -11.70 3.27 -4.98
CA ARG A 73 -10.75 3.71 -6.03
C ARG A 73 -10.45 5.21 -6.04
N THR A 74 -10.65 5.90 -4.93
CA THR A 74 -10.37 7.34 -4.80
C THR A 74 -8.96 7.55 -4.26
N LEU A 75 -8.11 8.20 -5.05
CA LEU A 75 -6.75 8.56 -4.63
C LEU A 75 -6.79 9.71 -3.61
N PRO A 76 -6.13 9.59 -2.44
CA PRO A 76 -6.08 10.65 -1.44
C PRO A 76 -5.44 11.93 -1.97
N GLN A 77 -5.99 13.10 -1.64
CA GLN A 77 -5.45 14.40 -2.08
C GLN A 77 -3.99 14.61 -1.65
N GLN A 78 -3.60 14.03 -0.52
CA GLN A 78 -2.27 14.09 0.07
C GLN A 78 -1.21 13.34 -0.77
N TRP A 79 -1.64 12.41 -1.62
CA TRP A 79 -0.72 11.70 -2.49
C TRP A 79 -0.23 12.63 -3.60
N GLY A 80 1.06 12.95 -3.58
CA GLY A 80 1.70 13.77 -4.61
C GLY A 80 1.74 13.08 -5.97
N ALA A 81 2.05 13.84 -7.03
CA ALA A 81 2.04 13.38 -8.41
C ALA A 81 2.85 12.09 -8.64
N SER A 82 4.01 11.95 -8.00
CA SER A 82 4.85 10.76 -8.10
C SER A 82 4.13 9.49 -7.61
N LEU A 83 3.54 9.52 -6.41
CA LEU A 83 2.83 8.35 -5.86
C LEU A 83 1.56 8.04 -6.66
N ARG A 84 0.85 9.08 -7.14
CA ARG A 84 -0.30 8.92 -8.04
C ARG A 84 0.09 8.22 -9.34
N GLY A 85 1.20 8.61 -9.96
CA GLY A 85 1.70 7.97 -11.18
C GLY A 85 2.22 6.55 -10.98
N ALA A 86 2.72 6.24 -9.78
CA ALA A 86 3.21 4.90 -9.41
C ALA A 86 2.09 3.91 -9.02
N THR A 87 0.86 4.39 -8.78
CA THR A 87 -0.22 3.57 -8.21
C THR A 87 -1.19 3.07 -9.26
N ARG A 88 -1.53 1.78 -9.18
CA ARG A 88 -2.66 1.15 -9.87
C ARG A 88 -3.66 0.64 -8.83
N VAL A 89 -4.88 1.18 -8.81
CA VAL A 89 -5.98 0.82 -7.88
C VAL A 89 -7.22 0.36 -8.63
#